data_AF-A0A2R8F564-F1
#
_entry.id   AF-A0A2R8F564-F1
#
_cell.length_a   1.000
_cell.length_b   1.000
_cell.length_c   1.000
_cell.angle_alpha   90.00
_cell.angle_beta   90.00
_cell.angle_gamma   90.00
#
_symmetry.space_group_name_H-M   'P 1'
#
loop_
_entity.id
_entity.type
_entity.pdbx_description
1 polymer ?
#
loop_
_entity_poly.entity_id
_entity_poly.type
_entity_poly.pdbx_seq_one_letter_code
_entity_poly.pdbx_strand_id
1 'polypeptide(L)' 'MIFNGACNTRLFEAWVQQVLINELKPSQFVVMDNAAFHKSKKLKS' A
#
# COMPACT_ATOMS: atom_id res chain seq x y z
N MET A 1 11.38 -3.29 -5.33
CA MET A 1 10.58 -4.44 -5.83
C MET A 1 10.07 -4.07 -7.20
N ILE A 2 10.22 -4.95 -8.19
CA ILE A 2 9.74 -4.72 -9.56
C ILE A 2 8.62 -5.71 -9.82
N PHE A 3 7.49 -5.24 -10.32
CA PHE A 3 6.37 -6.07 -10.71
C PHE A 3 6.10 -5.91 -12.20
N ASN A 4 5.81 -7.01 -12.88
CA ASN A 4 5.43 -6.97 -14.28
C ASN A 4 3.94 -6.63 -14.41
N GLY A 5 3.63 -5.59 -15.17
CA GLY A 5 2.27 -5.09 -15.38
C GLY A 5 1.91 -3.88 -14.52
N ALA A 6 0.64 -3.50 -14.55
CA ALA A 6 0.13 -2.34 -13.83
C ALA A 6 -0.09 -2.64 -12.34
N CYS A 7 0.09 -1.61 -11.51
CA CYS A 7 -0.33 -1.68 -10.11
C CYS A 7 -1.85 -1.79 -10.01
N ASN A 8 -2.33 -2.65 -9.12
CA ASN A 8 -3.74 -2.84 -8.84
C ASN A 8 -3.94 -3.01 -7.33
N THR A 9 -5.20 -3.02 -6.91
CA THR A 9 -5.57 -3.08 -5.49
C THR A 9 -4.96 -4.29 -4.78
N ARG A 10 -4.93 -5.48 -5.40
CA ARG A 10 -4.39 -6.69 -4.79
C ARG A 10 -2.87 -6.59 -4.61
N LEU A 11 -2.18 -6.06 -5.61
CA LEU A 11 -0.73 -5.87 -5.55
C LEU A 11 -0.35 -4.85 -4.48
N PHE A 12 -1.08 -3.74 -4.43
CA PHE A 12 -0.92 -2.71 -3.41
C PHE A 12 -1.16 -3.26 -2.00
N GLU A 13 -2.25 -4.00 -1.78
CA GLU A 13 -2.53 -4.66 -0.49
C GLU A 13 -1.38 -5.57 -0.03
N ALA A 14 -0.86 -6.40 -0.95
CA ALA A 14 0.24 -7.31 -0.64
C ALA A 14 1.52 -6.54 -0.29
N TRP A 15 1.84 -5.49 -1.06
CA TRP A 15 3.01 -4.65 -0.78
C TRP A 15 2.88 -3.90 0.55
N VAL A 16 1.69 -3.39 0.89
CA VAL A 16 1.46 -2.73 2.19
C VAL A 16 1.75 -3.70 3.34
N GLN A 17 1.19 -4.91 3.29
CA GLN A 17 1.35 -5.91 4.35
C GLN A 17 2.77 -6.46 4.46
N GLN A 18 3.43 -6.72 3.33
CA GLN A 18 4.71 -7.45 3.33
C GLN A 18 5.91 -6.51 3.41
N VAL A 19 5.77 -5.25 2.98
CA VAL A 19 6.87 -4.31 2.86
C VAL A 19 6.59 -3.06 3.68
N LEU A 20 5.56 -2.27 3.32
CA LEU A 20 5.40 -0.94 3.88
C LEU A 20 5.27 -0.94 5.42
N ILE A 21 4.39 -1.79 5.97
CA ILE A 21 4.14 -1.82 7.42
C ILE A 21 5.41 -2.19 8.21
N ASN A 22 6.27 -3.04 7.67
CA ASN A 22 7.50 -3.48 8.33
C ASN A 22 8.58 -2.39 8.38
N GLU A 23 8.52 -1.40 7.48
CA GLU A 23 9.46 -0.29 7.41
C GLU A 23 9.04 0.92 8.27
N LEU A 24 7.76 0.99 8.66
CA LEU A 24 7.23 2.11 9.42
C LEU A 24 7.53 1.98 10.91
N LYS A 25 7.95 3.10 11.50
CA LYS A 25 8.07 3.28 12.94
C LYS A 25 6.79 3.88 13.52
N PRO A 26 6.53 3.67 14.82
CA PRO A 26 5.44 4.36 15.50
C PRO A 26 5.47 5.87 15.24
N SER A 27 4.28 6.47 15.12
CA SER A 27 4.07 7.91 14.90
C SER A 27 4.54 8.46 13.54
N GLN A 28 4.86 7.61 12.57
CA GLN A 28 5.08 8.04 11.18
C GLN A 28 3.77 8.07 10.39
N PHE A 29 3.71 8.99 9.42
CA PHE A 29 2.59 9.15 8.50
C PHE A 29 3.02 8.80 7.09
N VAL A 30 2.12 8.15 6.35
CA VAL A 30 2.29 7.83 4.95
C VAL A 30 1.40 8.78 4.15
N VAL A 31 1.98 9.48 3.17
CA VAL A 31 1.27 10.32 2.22
C VAL A 31 1.36 9.65 0.85
N MET A 32 0.22 9.46 0.20
CA MET A 32 0.10 8.83 -1.12
C MET A 32 -0.78 9.68 -2.01
N ASP A 33 -0.62 9.54 -3.33
CA ASP A 33 -1.53 10.14 -4.30
C ASP A 33 -2.93 9.48 -4.25
N ASN A 34 -3.93 10.13 -4.88
CA ASN A 34 -5.32 9.68 -4.87
C ASN A 34 -5.62 8.64 -5.96
N ALA A 35 -4.74 7.64 -6.13
CA ALA A 35 -4.96 6.57 -7.07
C ALA A 35 -6.14 5.68 -6.63
N ALA A 36 -6.97 5.24 -7.59
CA ALA A 36 -8.19 4.49 -7.29
C ALA A 36 -7.93 3.20 -6.49
N PHE A 37 -6.80 2.52 -6.74
CA PHE A 37 -6.42 1.28 -6.07
C PHE A 37 -5.96 1.46 -4.60
N HIS A 38 -5.72 2.70 -4.15
CA HIS A 38 -5.48 2.99 -2.73
C HIS A 38 -6.75 2.92 -1.88
N LYS A 39 -7.93 2.97 -2.50
CA LYS A 39 -9.23 3.04 -1.80
C LYS A 39 -9.74 1.67 -1.31
N SER A 40 -8.85 0.69 -1.09
CA SER A 40 -9.22 -0.63 -0.59
C SER A 40 -9.94 -0.54 0.75
N LYS A 41 -11.05 -1.27 0.90
CA LYS A 41 -11.76 -1.38 2.20
C LYS A 41 -10.94 -2.11 3.25
N LYS A 42 -10.03 -3.01 2.86
CA LYS A 42 -9.21 -3.78 3.81
C LYS A 42 -8.13 -2.95 4.50
N LEU A 43 -7.71 -1.86 3.84
CA LEU A 43 -6.68 -0.96 4.34
C LEU A 43 -7.29 0.26 5.05
N LYS A 44 -8.61 0.30 5.20
CA LYS A 44 -9.31 1.31 5.99
C LYS A 44 -9.46 0.81 7.41
N SER A 45 -9.02 1.64 8.37
CA SER A 45 -9.29 1.48 9.81
C SER A 45 -10.72 1.87 10.15
#